data_AF-A0A841BPZ1-F1
#
_entry.id   AF-A0A841BPZ1-F1
#
_cell.length_a   1.000
_cell.length_b   1.000
_cell.length_c   1.000
_cell.angle_alpha   90.00
_cell.angle_beta   90.00
_cell.angle_gamma   90.00
#
_symmetry.space_group_name_H-M   'P 1'
#
loop_
_entity.id
_entity.type
_entity.pdbx_description
1 polymer ?
#
loop_
_entity_poly.entity_id
_entity_poly.type
_entity_poly.pdbx_seq_one_letter_code
_entity_poly.pdbx_strand_id
1 'polypeptide(L)'
;MTVAAPLPRVRTLPPAVAVVLGFGGAAAMALAVAVRAPLATMVLGLIGFGVLHNVLELRYVAGRFGAVLRGPLLGTLLGLVTGIVICRLLGLRVPEIVLAYGVLAAGVGHAASGRWRVLALGGLAVAAAVSLTWPSYHFVVLAHLHNIVPLFFLWEWSRRLGARDRLLFRATQVGWVLVVPALLLAGAFDRVIAAGPSAVAAFAGPPGVIAAPVVPAGLAGMDIGLRFLAVFAFLQTMHYVVWVGFLPRYAPDAAAELEARVPWLTGRRAWALGIGAAMVLGLLLWADYAQGRTIYQALASYHAYLEFPVLLALLFGARSAGTAIGAPQGAPGTALARGVQGA
;
A
#
# COMPACT_ATOMS: atom_id res chain seq x y z
N MET A 1 -1.16 -4.97 -45.50
CA MET A 1 -0.71 -6.11 -44.67
C MET A 1 -0.73 -5.68 -43.20
N THR A 2 -1.81 -5.97 -42.49
CA THR A 2 -1.94 -5.76 -41.04
C THR A 2 -1.25 -6.93 -40.35
N VAL A 3 -0.05 -6.70 -39.81
CA VAL A 3 0.65 -7.69 -39.00
C VAL A 3 -0.17 -7.89 -37.73
N ALA A 4 -0.80 -9.06 -37.60
CA ALA A 4 -1.53 -9.43 -36.40
C ALA A 4 -0.58 -9.33 -35.20
N ALA A 5 -0.94 -8.49 -34.23
CA ALA A 5 -0.17 -8.35 -33.01
C ALA A 5 -0.04 -9.74 -32.34
N PRO A 6 1.17 -10.16 -31.94
CA PRO A 6 1.36 -11.46 -31.32
C PRO A 6 0.50 -11.58 -30.07
N LEU A 7 -0.25 -12.68 -29.96
CA LEU A 7 -1.08 -12.97 -28.79
C LEU A 7 -0.21 -12.90 -27.52
N PRO A 8 -0.67 -12.22 -26.45
CA PRO A 8 0.09 -12.11 -25.22
C PRO A 8 0.37 -13.50 -24.67
N ARG A 9 1.65 -13.83 -24.46
CA ARG A 9 2.03 -15.10 -23.83
C ARG A 9 1.34 -15.20 -22.48
N VAL A 10 0.52 -16.23 -22.30
CA VAL A 10 -0.08 -16.57 -21.00
C VAL A 10 1.07 -16.94 -20.07
N ARG A 11 1.48 -16.02 -19.20
CA ARG A 11 2.41 -16.35 -18.11
C ARG A 11 1.68 -17.28 -17.16
N THR A 12 2.14 -18.53 -17.08
CA THR A 12 1.73 -19.45 -16.04
C THR A 12 2.05 -18.83 -14.68
N LEU A 13 1.05 -18.66 -13.82
CA LEU A 13 1.29 -18.26 -12.44
C LEU A 13 2.22 -19.29 -11.78
N PRO A 14 3.12 -18.87 -10.87
CA PRO A 14 3.87 -19.84 -10.08
C PRO A 14 2.89 -20.71 -9.29
N PRO A 15 3.33 -21.90 -8.84
CA PRO A 15 2.55 -22.69 -7.90
C PRO A 15 2.21 -21.83 -6.68
N ALA A 16 0.94 -21.81 -6.26
CA ALA A 16 0.49 -20.97 -5.14
C ALA A 16 1.28 -21.23 -3.84
N VAL A 17 1.71 -22.48 -3.65
CA VAL A 17 2.61 -22.89 -2.57
C VAL A 17 3.91 -22.09 -2.56
N ALA A 18 4.52 -21.84 -3.72
CA ALA A 18 5.75 -21.06 -3.80
C ALA A 18 5.54 -19.60 -3.38
N VAL A 19 4.38 -19.02 -3.73
CA VAL A 19 4.02 -17.65 -3.31
C VAL A 19 3.79 -17.59 -1.79
N VAL A 20 3.05 -18.56 -1.24
CA VAL A 20 2.81 -18.68 0.20
C VAL A 20 4.12 -18.81 0.97
N LEU A 21 4.99 -19.74 0.56
CA LEU A 21 6.31 -19.93 1.16
C LEU A 21 7.19 -18.68 1.01
N GLY A 22 7.12 -17.99 -0.13
CA GLY A 22 7.84 -16.73 -0.36
C GLY A 22 7.41 -15.63 0.62
N PHE A 23 6.12 -15.46 0.86
CA PHE A 23 5.61 -14.52 1.87
C PHE A 23 6.00 -14.94 3.29
N GLY A 24 5.89 -16.24 3.63
CA GLY A 24 6.29 -16.75 4.93
C GLY A 24 7.79 -16.51 5.21
N GLY A 25 8.65 -16.81 4.24
CA GLY A 25 10.08 -16.55 4.32
C GLY A 25 10.42 -15.05 4.41
N ALA A 26 9.75 -14.22 3.60
CA ALA A 26 9.91 -12.77 3.66
C ALA A 26 9.48 -12.20 5.03
N ALA A 27 8.37 -12.67 5.58
CA ALA A 27 7.90 -12.26 6.90
C ALA A 27 8.85 -12.70 8.02
N ALA A 28 9.38 -13.93 7.97
CA ALA A 28 10.36 -14.39 8.94
C ALA A 28 11.65 -13.54 8.90
N MET A 29 12.16 -13.23 7.70
CA MET A 29 13.34 -12.39 7.51
C MET A 29 13.09 -10.94 7.94
N ALA A 30 11.95 -10.36 7.55
CA ALA A 30 11.54 -9.03 7.94
C ALA A 30 11.42 -8.91 9.46
N LEU A 31 10.83 -9.92 10.12
CA LEU A 31 10.70 -9.97 11.57
C LEU A 31 12.07 -10.04 12.23
N ALA A 32 12.97 -10.92 11.76
CA ALA A 32 14.32 -11.05 12.29
C ALA A 32 15.09 -9.72 12.20
N VAL A 33 15.01 -9.02 11.08
CA VAL A 33 15.67 -7.73 10.87
C VAL A 33 15.01 -6.63 11.72
N ALA A 34 13.68 -6.58 11.77
CA ALA A 34 12.93 -5.59 12.52
C ALA A 34 13.14 -5.69 14.04
N VAL A 35 13.26 -6.90 14.62
CA VAL A 35 13.57 -7.01 16.06
C VAL A 35 15.03 -6.70 16.37
N ARG A 36 15.96 -7.07 15.48
CA ARG A 36 17.39 -6.85 15.74
C ARG A 36 17.83 -5.40 15.53
N ALA A 37 17.22 -4.69 14.59
CA ALA A 37 17.59 -3.34 14.22
C ALA A 37 16.40 -2.53 13.70
N PRO A 38 15.34 -2.30 14.50
CA PRO A 38 14.11 -1.65 14.07
C PRO A 38 14.35 -0.24 13.52
N LEU A 39 15.21 0.54 14.19
CA LEU A 39 15.57 1.89 13.77
C LEU A 39 16.31 1.89 12.42
N ALA A 40 17.31 1.01 12.28
CA ALA A 40 18.07 0.88 11.03
C ALA A 40 17.17 0.41 9.88
N THR A 41 16.29 -0.55 10.15
CA THR A 41 15.32 -1.06 9.18
C THR A 41 14.41 0.04 8.67
N MET A 42 13.89 0.88 9.57
CA MET A 42 13.05 2.03 9.21
C MET A 42 13.82 3.04 8.35
N VAL A 43 15.04 3.43 8.76
CA VAL A 43 15.83 4.46 8.07
C VAL A 43 16.36 3.97 6.73
N LEU A 44 17.02 2.80 6.70
CA LEU A 44 17.61 2.25 5.49
C LEU A 44 16.54 1.73 4.53
N GLY A 45 15.43 1.19 5.05
CA GLY A 45 14.29 0.81 4.23
C GLY A 45 13.69 2.02 3.51
N LEU A 46 13.55 3.15 4.22
CA LEU A 46 13.12 4.41 3.61
C LEU A 46 14.08 4.87 2.51
N ILE A 47 15.39 4.87 2.77
CA ILE A 47 16.41 5.30 1.79
C ILE A 47 16.40 4.39 0.55
N GLY A 48 16.41 3.07 0.76
CA GLY A 48 16.56 2.10 -0.32
C GLY A 48 15.29 1.86 -1.13
N PHE A 49 14.12 1.87 -0.48
CA PHE A 49 12.85 1.47 -1.09
C PHE A 49 11.77 2.55 -1.06
N GLY A 50 11.95 3.64 -0.31
CA GLY A 50 10.96 4.70 -0.13
C GLY A 50 10.42 5.27 -1.44
N VAL A 51 11.28 5.81 -2.30
CA VAL A 51 10.78 6.40 -3.55
C VAL A 51 10.39 5.33 -4.57
N LEU A 52 11.13 4.22 -4.60
CA LEU A 52 10.88 3.15 -5.55
C LEU A 52 9.49 2.52 -5.33
N HIS A 53 9.08 2.26 -4.08
CA HIS A 53 7.74 1.74 -3.84
C HIS A 53 6.67 2.76 -4.24
N ASN A 54 6.81 4.04 -3.91
CA ASN A 54 5.85 5.08 -4.33
C ASN A 54 5.60 5.05 -5.84
N VAL A 55 6.67 4.96 -6.64
CA VAL A 55 6.57 4.94 -8.11
C VAL A 55 5.85 3.67 -8.59
N LEU A 56 6.21 2.50 -8.04
CA LEU A 56 5.63 1.23 -8.45
C LEU A 56 4.17 1.08 -7.99
N GLU A 57 3.85 1.59 -6.81
CA GLU A 57 2.51 1.66 -6.25
C GLU A 57 1.63 2.60 -7.07
N LEU A 58 2.04 3.85 -7.31
CA LEU A 58 1.27 4.78 -8.12
C LEU A 58 1.04 4.24 -9.53
N ARG A 59 2.04 3.57 -10.11
CA ARG A 59 1.89 2.88 -11.40
C ARG A 59 0.82 1.79 -11.35
N TYR A 60 0.79 1.01 -10.28
CA TYR A 60 -0.25 -0.01 -10.07
C TYR A 60 -1.63 0.62 -9.85
N VAL A 61 -1.75 1.59 -8.94
CA VAL A 61 -3.02 2.20 -8.54
C VAL A 61 -3.65 2.98 -9.69
N ALA A 62 -2.88 3.83 -10.38
CA ALA A 62 -3.37 4.62 -11.50
C ALA A 62 -3.72 3.75 -12.72
N GLY A 63 -3.04 2.61 -12.90
CA GLY A 63 -3.38 1.61 -13.90
C GLY A 63 -4.68 0.88 -13.55
N ARG A 64 -4.71 0.21 -12.38
CA ARG A 64 -5.80 -0.70 -12.00
C ARG A 64 -7.11 0.02 -11.69
N PHE A 65 -7.01 1.23 -11.14
CA PHE A 65 -8.15 2.00 -10.64
C PHE A 65 -8.36 3.29 -11.42
N GLY A 66 -7.82 3.40 -12.64
CA GLY A 66 -8.01 4.57 -13.50
C GLY A 66 -9.48 4.93 -13.73
N ALA A 67 -10.36 3.93 -13.80
CA ALA A 67 -11.80 4.13 -13.93
C ALA A 67 -12.47 4.77 -12.68
N VAL A 68 -11.89 4.56 -11.49
CA VAL A 68 -12.35 5.18 -10.23
C VAL A 68 -11.70 6.56 -10.06
N LEU A 69 -10.40 6.64 -10.31
CA LEU A 69 -9.58 7.85 -10.18
C LEU A 69 -9.63 8.69 -11.46
N ARG A 70 -10.81 9.22 -11.80
CA ARG A 70 -11.01 10.09 -12.98
C ARG A 70 -11.97 11.24 -12.73
N GLY A 71 -11.93 12.22 -13.63
CA GLY A 71 -12.89 13.32 -13.68
C GLY A 71 -12.87 14.20 -12.42
N PRO A 72 -14.03 14.73 -11.99
CA PRO A 72 -14.12 15.66 -10.86
C PRO A 72 -13.58 15.08 -9.56
N LEU A 73 -13.79 13.78 -9.29
CA LEU A 73 -13.26 13.14 -8.08
C LEU A 73 -11.74 13.22 -8.05
N LEU A 74 -11.06 12.87 -9.14
CA LEU A 74 -9.60 12.97 -9.20
C LEU A 74 -9.14 14.41 -8.96
N GLY A 75 -9.79 15.40 -9.56
CA GLY A 75 -9.50 16.82 -9.32
C GLY A 75 -9.64 17.20 -7.85
N THR A 76 -10.72 16.80 -7.19
CA THR A 76 -10.94 17.01 -5.75
C THR A 76 -9.86 16.34 -4.91
N LEU A 77 -9.55 15.07 -5.20
CA LEU A 77 -8.52 14.33 -4.46
C LEU A 77 -7.14 14.98 -4.62
N LEU A 78 -6.76 15.38 -5.85
CA LEU A 78 -5.49 16.07 -6.09
C LEU A 78 -5.43 17.42 -5.36
N GLY A 79 -6.52 18.19 -5.35
CA GLY A 79 -6.60 19.45 -4.60
C GLY A 79 -6.40 19.25 -3.09
N LEU A 80 -7.14 18.30 -2.50
CA LEU A 80 -7.06 17.98 -1.06
C LEU A 80 -5.67 17.46 -0.68
N VAL A 81 -5.11 16.53 -1.46
CA VAL A 81 -3.80 15.93 -1.18
C VAL A 81 -2.66 16.93 -1.38
N THR A 82 -2.78 17.85 -2.35
CA THR A 82 -1.83 18.96 -2.49
C THR A 82 -1.91 19.90 -1.28
N GLY A 83 -3.11 20.14 -0.75
CA GLY A 83 -3.28 20.84 0.53
C GLY A 83 -2.57 20.14 1.69
N ILE A 84 -2.66 18.81 1.77
CA ILE A 84 -1.95 17.99 2.77
C ILE A 84 -0.43 18.15 2.64
N VAL A 85 0.09 18.09 1.41
CA VAL A 85 1.52 18.31 1.11
C VAL A 85 1.97 19.67 1.63
N ILE A 86 1.22 20.74 1.33
CA ILE A 86 1.50 22.09 1.81
C ILE A 86 1.47 22.16 3.34
N CYS A 87 0.43 21.60 3.97
CA CYS A 87 0.32 21.57 5.43
C CYS A 87 1.52 20.86 6.06
N ARG A 88 1.95 19.73 5.49
CA ARG A 88 3.09 18.96 5.98
C ARG A 88 4.41 19.72 5.86
N LEU A 89 4.63 20.41 4.74
CA LEU A 89 5.80 21.27 4.54
C LEU A 89 5.82 22.48 5.50
N LEU A 90 4.65 22.98 5.88
CA LEU A 90 4.48 24.09 6.82
C LEU A 90 4.34 23.65 8.30
N GLY A 91 4.32 22.34 8.59
CA GLY A 91 4.11 21.81 9.94
C GLY A 91 2.69 21.98 10.51
N LEU A 92 1.67 22.20 9.67
CA LEU A 92 0.28 22.49 10.04
C LEU A 92 -0.55 21.23 10.27
N ARG A 93 -0.44 20.63 11.47
CA ARG A 93 -1.08 19.35 11.80
C ARG A 93 -2.62 19.35 11.75
N VAL A 94 -3.26 20.38 12.28
CA VAL A 94 -4.74 20.43 12.38
C VAL A 94 -5.39 20.55 11.00
N PRO A 95 -4.99 21.50 10.13
CA PRO A 95 -5.48 21.55 8.75
C PRO A 95 -5.19 20.26 7.97
N GLU A 96 -4.01 19.65 8.17
CA GLU A 96 -3.65 18.37 7.55
C GLU A 96 -4.65 17.27 7.90
N ILE A 97 -5.02 17.13 9.18
CA ILE A 97 -6.03 16.17 9.63
C ILE A 97 -7.38 16.44 8.97
N VAL A 98 -7.82 17.70 8.91
CA VAL A 98 -9.10 18.06 8.28
C VAL A 98 -9.12 17.67 6.80
N LEU A 99 -8.04 17.97 6.07
CA LEU A 99 -7.92 17.61 4.66
C LEU A 99 -7.87 16.09 4.45
N ALA A 100 -7.17 15.35 5.33
CA ALA A 100 -7.14 13.89 5.33
C ALA A 100 -8.54 13.29 5.46
N TYR A 101 -9.37 13.79 6.37
CA TYR A 101 -10.76 13.36 6.48
C TYR A 101 -11.61 13.83 5.31
N GLY A 102 -11.29 14.98 4.70
CA GLY A 102 -11.89 15.42 3.44
C GLY A 102 -11.66 14.44 2.30
N VAL A 103 -10.46 13.87 2.18
CA VAL A 103 -10.14 12.81 1.20
C VAL A 103 -11.02 11.59 1.41
N LEU A 104 -11.14 11.12 2.66
CA LEU A 104 -11.99 9.99 3.01
C LEU A 104 -13.47 10.27 2.74
N ALA A 105 -13.96 11.45 3.10
CA ALA A 105 -15.34 11.87 2.86
C ALA A 105 -15.67 11.94 1.36
N ALA A 106 -14.75 12.46 0.54
CA ALA A 106 -14.89 12.46 -0.92
C ALA A 106 -14.96 11.02 -1.48
N GLY A 107 -14.10 10.13 -0.98
CA GLY A 107 -14.13 8.70 -1.32
C GLY A 107 -15.46 8.02 -0.95
N VAL A 108 -15.97 8.25 0.27
CA VAL A 108 -17.28 7.72 0.72
C VAL A 108 -18.42 8.30 -0.10
N GLY A 109 -18.39 9.61 -0.38
CA GLY A 109 -19.40 10.29 -1.19
C GLY A 109 -19.46 9.75 -2.62
N HIS A 110 -18.33 9.29 -3.16
CA HIS A 110 -18.29 8.64 -4.47
C HIS A 110 -18.71 7.17 -4.42
N ALA A 111 -18.22 6.39 -3.45
CA ALA A 111 -18.33 4.93 -3.45
C ALA A 111 -19.58 4.38 -2.76
N ALA A 112 -20.07 5.03 -1.70
CA ALA A 112 -21.18 4.54 -0.89
C ALA A 112 -22.50 5.23 -1.28
N SER A 113 -23.64 4.57 -1.05
CA SER A 113 -24.98 5.12 -1.27
C SER A 113 -25.93 4.82 -0.10
N GLY A 114 -27.03 5.59 -0.02
CA GLY A 114 -28.10 5.39 0.97
C GLY A 114 -27.61 5.36 2.42
N ARG A 115 -28.12 4.40 3.21
CA ARG A 115 -27.77 4.24 4.63
C ARG A 115 -26.28 4.03 4.88
N TRP A 116 -25.57 3.34 3.97
CA TRP A 116 -24.15 3.06 4.12
C TRP A 116 -23.30 4.32 4.02
N ARG A 117 -23.69 5.27 3.16
CA ARG A 117 -23.05 6.59 3.08
C ARG A 117 -23.19 7.34 4.40
N VAL A 118 -24.40 7.36 4.98
CA VAL A 118 -24.66 8.04 6.25
C VAL A 118 -23.85 7.43 7.39
N LEU A 119 -23.84 6.10 7.50
CA LEU A 119 -23.07 5.39 8.53
C LEU A 119 -21.55 5.63 8.38
N ALA A 120 -21.04 5.56 7.15
CA ALA A 120 -19.62 5.80 6.88
C ALA A 120 -19.21 7.25 7.18
N LEU A 121 -20.00 8.24 6.76
CA LEU A 121 -19.73 9.65 7.07
C LEU A 121 -19.85 9.95 8.57
N GLY A 122 -20.84 9.36 9.26
CA GLY A 122 -20.98 9.46 10.71
C GLY A 122 -19.76 8.89 11.44
N GLY A 123 -19.30 7.70 11.03
CA GLY A 123 -18.07 7.10 11.56
C GLY A 123 -16.83 7.96 11.29
N LEU A 124 -16.70 8.53 10.09
CA LEU A 124 -15.62 9.46 9.77
C LEU A 124 -15.67 10.73 10.61
N ALA A 125 -16.85 11.28 10.90
CA ALA A 125 -16.99 12.46 11.75
C ALA A 125 -16.52 12.18 13.19
N VAL A 126 -16.90 11.03 13.76
CA VAL A 126 -16.42 10.61 15.09
C VAL A 126 -14.90 10.42 15.08
N ALA A 127 -14.37 9.73 14.07
CA ALA A 127 -12.92 9.52 13.95
C ALA A 127 -12.16 10.84 13.75
N ALA A 128 -12.72 11.80 13.02
CA ALA A 128 -12.18 13.14 12.85
C ALA A 128 -12.16 13.89 14.18
N ALA A 129 -13.24 13.87 14.95
CA ALA A 129 -13.32 14.50 16.27
C ALA A 129 -12.24 13.93 17.22
N VAL A 130 -12.08 12.60 17.25
CA VAL A 130 -11.03 11.95 18.05
C VAL A 130 -9.63 12.36 17.57
N SER A 131 -9.38 12.35 16.26
CA SER A 131 -8.10 12.74 15.68
C SER A 131 -7.74 14.20 15.94
N LEU A 132 -8.72 15.10 15.93
CA LEU A 132 -8.54 16.52 16.22
C LEU A 132 -8.30 16.76 17.72
N THR A 133 -8.87 15.93 18.58
CA THR A 133 -8.60 15.98 20.02
C THR A 133 -7.18 15.50 20.30
N TRP A 134 -6.71 14.44 19.64
CA TRP A 134 -5.37 13.84 19.84
C TRP A 134 -4.53 13.79 18.53
N PRO A 135 -4.05 14.94 18.02
CA PRO A 135 -3.36 15.01 16.73
C PRO A 135 -2.09 14.16 16.64
N SER A 136 -1.34 14.02 17.73
CA SER A 136 -0.12 13.19 17.76
C SER A 136 -0.43 11.71 17.51
N TYR A 137 -1.51 11.20 18.10
CA TYR A 137 -1.96 9.83 17.93
C TYR A 137 -2.51 9.59 16.53
N HIS A 138 -3.16 10.58 15.91
CA HIS A 138 -3.64 10.47 14.52
C HIS A 138 -2.52 10.03 13.57
N PHE A 139 -1.35 10.68 13.62
CA PHE A 139 -0.24 10.36 12.71
C PHE A 139 0.37 8.99 12.98
N VAL A 140 0.45 8.57 14.26
CA VAL A 140 0.91 7.23 14.62
C VAL A 140 -0.05 6.17 14.08
N VAL A 141 -1.35 6.35 14.31
CA VAL A 141 -2.39 5.43 13.81
C VAL A 141 -2.36 5.39 12.29
N LEU A 142 -2.30 6.54 11.62
CA LEU A 142 -2.24 6.63 10.17
C LEU A 142 -1.02 5.89 9.60
N ALA A 143 0.17 6.08 10.19
CA ALA A 143 1.39 5.42 9.74
C ALA A 143 1.30 3.88 9.85
N HIS A 144 0.65 3.35 10.89
CA HIS A 144 0.45 1.90 11.04
C HIS A 144 -0.64 1.39 10.12
N LEU A 145 -1.78 2.08 10.03
CA LEU A 145 -2.89 1.70 9.16
C LEU A 145 -2.48 1.70 7.69
N HIS A 146 -1.67 2.66 7.25
CA HIS A 146 -1.15 2.68 5.89
C HIS A 146 -0.34 1.43 5.55
N ASN A 147 0.43 0.88 6.50
CA ASN A 147 1.15 -0.37 6.28
C ASN A 147 0.26 -1.61 6.18
N ILE A 148 -1.02 -1.51 6.56
CA ILE A 148 -2.02 -2.58 6.40
C ILE A 148 -2.67 -2.50 5.01
N VAL A 149 -2.64 -1.34 4.34
CA VAL A 149 -3.28 -1.11 3.02
C VAL A 149 -2.92 -2.16 1.96
N PRO A 150 -1.66 -2.63 1.82
CA PRO A 150 -1.31 -3.69 0.88
C PRO A 150 -2.16 -4.96 1.02
N LEU A 151 -2.65 -5.28 2.23
CA LEU A 151 -3.50 -6.44 2.48
C LEU A 151 -4.73 -6.45 1.58
N PHE A 152 -5.37 -5.30 1.37
CA PHE A 152 -6.59 -5.22 0.56
C PHE A 152 -6.31 -5.52 -0.91
N PHE A 153 -5.18 -5.04 -1.44
CA PHE A 153 -4.75 -5.35 -2.81
C PHE A 153 -4.35 -6.82 -2.97
N LEU A 154 -3.66 -7.40 -1.99
CA LEU A 154 -3.38 -8.84 -1.97
C LEU A 154 -4.67 -9.67 -1.88
N TRP A 155 -5.65 -9.20 -1.11
CA TRP A 155 -6.95 -9.86 -0.96
C TRP A 155 -7.75 -9.85 -2.26
N GLU A 156 -7.72 -8.73 -2.98
CA GLU A 156 -8.29 -8.60 -4.33
C GLU A 156 -7.55 -9.53 -5.31
N TRP A 157 -6.22 -9.47 -5.35
CA TRP A 157 -5.41 -10.31 -6.22
C TRP A 157 -5.63 -11.81 -5.98
N SER A 158 -5.79 -12.22 -4.71
CA SER A 158 -6.02 -13.63 -4.32
C SER A 158 -7.29 -14.25 -4.94
N ARG A 159 -8.21 -13.43 -5.47
CA ARG A 159 -9.41 -13.91 -6.17
C ARG A 159 -9.06 -14.71 -7.44
N ARG A 160 -7.84 -14.55 -7.97
CA ARG A 160 -7.31 -15.29 -9.12
C ARG A 160 -6.91 -16.74 -8.79
N LEU A 161 -6.81 -17.09 -7.50
CA LEU A 161 -6.38 -18.40 -7.04
C LEU A 161 -7.56 -19.35 -6.81
N GLY A 162 -7.29 -20.66 -6.91
CA GLY A 162 -8.23 -21.71 -6.49
C GLY A 162 -8.55 -21.64 -4.99
N ALA A 163 -9.65 -22.27 -4.56
CA ALA A 163 -10.19 -22.07 -3.20
C ALA A 163 -9.20 -22.41 -2.07
N ARG A 164 -8.51 -23.55 -2.16
CA ARG A 164 -7.50 -23.99 -1.17
C ARG A 164 -6.31 -23.04 -1.13
N ASP A 165 -5.76 -22.72 -2.29
CA ASP A 165 -4.60 -21.84 -2.43
C ASP A 165 -4.90 -20.42 -1.94
N ARG A 166 -6.11 -19.93 -2.25
CA ARG A 166 -6.61 -18.64 -1.78
C ARG A 166 -6.73 -18.60 -0.26
N LEU A 167 -7.20 -19.67 0.37
CA LEU A 167 -7.27 -19.77 1.83
C LEU A 167 -5.87 -19.70 2.45
N LEU A 168 -4.93 -20.51 1.96
CA LEU A 168 -3.55 -20.53 2.47
C LEU A 168 -2.85 -19.18 2.28
N PHE A 169 -3.02 -18.57 1.10
CA PHE A 169 -2.50 -17.25 0.81
C PHE A 169 -3.04 -16.20 1.79
N ARG A 170 -4.37 -16.14 1.97
CA ARG A 170 -5.01 -15.19 2.89
C ARG A 170 -4.63 -15.42 4.34
N ALA A 171 -4.56 -16.68 4.79
CA ALA A 171 -4.10 -17.03 6.13
C ALA A 171 -2.68 -16.53 6.37
N THR A 172 -1.80 -16.68 5.38
CA THR A 172 -0.42 -16.14 5.43
C THR A 172 -0.42 -14.62 5.54
N GLN A 173 -1.27 -13.93 4.76
CA GLN A 173 -1.36 -12.47 4.82
C GLN A 173 -1.88 -11.98 6.18
N VAL A 174 -2.92 -12.61 6.72
CA VAL A 174 -3.44 -12.31 8.07
C VAL A 174 -2.39 -12.59 9.13
N GLY A 175 -1.61 -13.66 8.99
CA GLY A 175 -0.54 -14.03 9.90
C GLY A 175 0.48 -12.91 10.06
N TRP A 176 1.05 -12.40 8.96
CA TRP A 176 2.02 -11.32 9.08
C TRP A 176 1.36 -9.97 9.41
N VAL A 177 0.17 -9.65 8.90
CA VAL A 177 -0.45 -8.33 9.16
C VAL A 177 -0.96 -8.18 10.59
N LEU A 178 -1.48 -9.24 11.21
CA LEU A 178 -2.14 -9.17 12.52
C LEU A 178 -1.41 -9.96 13.59
N VAL A 179 -1.07 -11.22 13.33
CA VAL A 179 -0.52 -12.12 14.36
C VAL A 179 0.88 -11.67 14.77
N VAL A 180 1.76 -11.38 13.83
CA VAL A 180 3.13 -10.94 14.15
C VAL A 180 3.14 -9.61 14.91
N PRO A 181 2.42 -8.54 14.50
CA PRO A 181 2.33 -7.32 15.28
C PRO A 181 1.73 -7.52 16.67
N ALA A 182 0.70 -8.36 16.82
CA ALA A 182 0.13 -8.67 18.13
C ALA A 182 1.16 -9.34 19.05
N LEU A 183 1.95 -10.29 18.54
CA LEU A 183 3.02 -10.94 19.30
C LEU A 183 4.15 -9.97 19.68
N LEU A 184 4.52 -9.05 18.78
CA LEU A 184 5.49 -7.99 19.06
C LEU A 184 5.00 -7.06 20.18
N LEU A 185 3.75 -6.58 20.10
CA LEU A 185 3.15 -5.71 21.12
C LEU A 185 2.98 -6.42 22.47
N ALA A 186 2.64 -7.72 22.44
CA ALA A 186 2.54 -8.56 23.64
C ALA A 186 3.90 -8.83 24.33
N GLY A 187 5.03 -8.48 23.69
CA GLY A 187 6.37 -8.65 24.26
C GLY A 187 6.98 -10.03 24.05
N ALA A 188 6.42 -10.86 23.14
CA ALA A 188 6.96 -12.18 22.84
C ALA A 188 8.42 -12.17 22.35
N PHE A 189 8.89 -11.01 21.89
CA PHE A 189 10.23 -10.81 21.34
C PHE A 189 11.11 -9.86 22.18
N ASP A 190 10.70 -9.45 23.38
CA ASP A 190 11.44 -8.45 24.18
C ASP A 190 12.92 -8.83 24.39
N ARG A 191 13.21 -10.13 24.56
CA ARG A 191 14.58 -10.63 24.75
C ARG A 191 15.49 -10.43 23.52
N VAL A 192 14.92 -10.25 22.34
CA VAL A 192 15.67 -10.12 21.08
C VAL A 192 15.51 -8.75 20.44
N ILE A 193 14.57 -7.94 20.91
CA ILE A 193 14.41 -6.54 20.47
C ILE A 193 15.62 -5.75 20.97
N ALA A 194 16.39 -5.21 20.04
CA ALA A 194 17.49 -4.30 20.34
C ALA A 194 17.18 -2.93 19.73
N ALA A 195 17.53 -1.85 20.42
CA ALA A 195 17.33 -0.48 19.91
C ALA A 195 18.11 -0.21 18.59
N GLY A 196 19.06 -1.08 18.25
CA GLY A 196 19.84 -1.06 17.01
C GLY A 196 21.19 -0.35 17.14
N PRO A 197 21.99 -0.32 16.06
CA PRO A 197 23.35 0.22 16.08
C PRO A 197 23.38 1.74 16.27
N SER A 198 24.35 2.24 17.04
CA SER A 198 24.59 3.67 17.27
C SER A 198 24.85 4.48 15.99
N ALA A 199 25.36 3.85 14.93
CA ALA A 199 25.71 4.52 13.67
C ALA A 199 24.50 5.16 12.96
N VAL A 200 23.32 4.53 13.01
CA VAL A 200 22.11 5.10 12.38
C VAL A 200 21.61 6.30 13.18
N ALA A 201 21.71 6.27 14.51
CA ALA A 201 21.38 7.42 15.34
C ALA A 201 22.36 8.58 15.12
N ALA A 202 23.65 8.30 14.91
CA ALA A 202 24.64 9.33 14.58
C ALA A 202 24.35 10.00 13.23
N PHE A 203 23.84 9.24 12.25
CA PHE A 203 23.49 9.75 10.93
C PHE A 203 22.12 10.45 10.86
N ALA A 204 21.07 9.79 11.34
CA ALA A 204 19.68 10.23 11.17
C ALA A 204 19.14 11.06 12.35
N GLY A 205 19.92 11.19 13.42
CA GLY A 205 19.57 11.95 14.62
C GLY A 205 19.04 11.10 15.78
N PRO A 206 18.53 11.75 16.84
CA PRO A 206 18.12 11.07 18.06
C PRO A 206 17.02 10.02 17.81
N PRO A 207 17.11 8.79 18.36
CA PRO A 207 16.12 7.73 18.11
C PRO A 207 14.67 8.14 18.40
N GLY A 208 14.45 8.94 19.46
CA GLY A 208 13.12 9.45 19.80
C GLY A 208 12.52 10.34 18.71
N VAL A 209 13.33 11.16 18.03
CA VAL A 209 12.87 12.03 16.93
C VAL A 209 12.51 11.20 15.70
N ILE A 210 13.35 10.21 15.37
CA ILE A 210 13.13 9.32 14.21
C ILE A 210 11.85 8.47 14.42
N ALA A 211 11.64 7.98 15.64
CA ALA A 211 10.52 7.12 16.03
C ALA A 211 9.22 7.88 16.33
N ALA A 212 9.26 9.20 16.59
CA ALA A 212 8.09 9.98 16.99
C ALA A 212 6.86 9.83 16.08
N PRO A 213 6.97 9.68 14.75
CA PRO A 213 5.80 9.49 13.90
C PRO A 213 5.14 8.11 14.00
N VAL A 214 5.78 7.15 14.68
CA VAL A 214 5.35 5.75 14.75
C VAL A 214 5.32 5.22 16.18
N VAL A 215 5.56 6.06 17.18
CA VAL A 215 5.48 5.69 18.59
C VAL A 215 4.55 6.67 19.29
N PRO A 216 3.52 6.21 20.01
CA PRO A 216 2.63 7.10 20.75
C PRO A 216 3.38 8.05 21.69
N ALA A 217 2.91 9.29 21.78
CA ALA A 217 3.51 10.29 22.64
C ALA A 217 3.51 9.81 24.11
N GLY A 218 4.65 9.96 24.78
CA GLY A 218 4.84 9.48 26.16
C GLY A 218 5.31 8.04 26.28
N LEU A 219 5.36 7.25 25.19
CA LEU A 219 5.92 5.88 25.20
C LEU A 219 7.36 5.82 24.67
N ALA A 220 7.91 6.94 24.20
CA ALA A 220 9.28 7.02 23.73
C ALA A 220 10.26 6.73 24.88
N GLY A 221 11.22 5.83 24.66
CA GLY A 221 12.18 5.40 25.67
C GLY A 221 11.67 4.29 26.61
N MET A 222 10.42 3.87 26.47
CA MET A 222 9.88 2.69 27.16
C MET A 222 9.98 1.45 26.26
N ASP A 223 9.99 0.26 26.86
CA ASP A 223 9.99 -1.01 26.12
C ASP A 223 8.83 -1.11 25.13
N ILE A 224 7.64 -0.65 25.55
CA ILE A 224 6.46 -0.62 24.67
C ILE A 224 6.68 0.30 23.46
N GLY A 225 7.42 1.39 23.59
CA GLY A 225 7.78 2.25 22.47
C GLY A 225 8.70 1.55 21.46
N LEU A 226 9.65 0.74 21.93
CA LEU A 226 10.48 -0.10 21.06
C LEU A 226 9.65 -1.16 20.34
N ARG A 227 8.62 -1.73 20.99
CA ARG A 227 7.69 -2.67 20.33
C ARG A 227 6.92 -2.00 19.19
N PHE A 228 6.42 -0.79 19.38
CA PHE A 228 5.78 -0.01 18.31
C PHE A 228 6.73 0.25 17.14
N LEU A 229 7.98 0.64 17.43
CA LEU A 229 8.99 0.84 16.39
C LEU A 229 9.30 -0.46 15.63
N ALA A 230 9.39 -1.60 16.32
CA ALA A 230 9.60 -2.91 15.70
C ALA A 230 8.41 -3.34 14.84
N VAL A 231 7.17 -3.12 15.31
CA VAL A 231 5.95 -3.35 14.52
C VAL A 231 5.96 -2.52 13.25
N PHE A 232 6.26 -1.21 13.36
CA PHE A 232 6.33 -0.34 12.20
C PHE A 232 7.41 -0.81 11.22
N ALA A 233 8.63 -1.07 11.70
CA ALA A 233 9.74 -1.53 10.85
C ALA A 233 9.41 -2.84 10.12
N PHE A 234 8.78 -3.79 10.83
CA PHE A 234 8.33 -5.05 10.26
C PHE A 234 7.24 -4.86 9.19
N LEU A 235 6.17 -4.15 9.53
CA LEU A 235 5.05 -3.91 8.61
C LEU A 235 5.49 -3.10 7.39
N GLN A 236 6.35 -2.09 7.58
CA GLN A 236 6.92 -1.29 6.49
C GLN A 236 7.80 -2.14 5.56
N THR A 237 8.58 -3.07 6.11
CA THR A 237 9.37 -4.00 5.30
C THR A 237 8.47 -4.90 4.46
N MET A 238 7.41 -5.46 5.06
CA MET A 238 6.43 -6.26 4.32
C MET A 238 5.66 -5.43 3.29
N HIS A 239 5.38 -4.16 3.57
CA HIS A 239 4.82 -3.21 2.62
C HIS A 239 5.72 -3.07 1.38
N TYR A 240 7.05 -2.95 1.55
CA TYR A 240 8.00 -2.96 0.43
C TYR A 240 8.06 -4.30 -0.31
N VAL A 241 8.00 -5.43 0.41
CA VAL A 241 7.92 -6.76 -0.22
C VAL A 241 6.72 -6.83 -1.16
N VAL A 242 5.58 -6.24 -0.79
CA VAL A 242 4.39 -6.23 -1.64
C VAL A 242 4.57 -5.34 -2.86
N TRP A 243 4.91 -4.07 -2.66
CA TRP A 243 4.90 -3.07 -3.74
C TRP A 243 6.12 -3.15 -4.67
N VAL A 244 7.30 -3.49 -4.15
CA VAL A 244 8.53 -3.60 -4.93
C VAL A 244 8.78 -5.04 -5.40
N GLY A 245 8.41 -6.01 -4.55
CA GLY A 245 8.60 -7.43 -4.79
C GLY A 245 7.45 -8.07 -5.57
N PHE A 246 6.28 -8.14 -4.95
CA PHE A 246 5.20 -9.01 -5.36
C PHE A 246 4.39 -8.46 -6.55
N LEU A 247 3.74 -7.30 -6.41
CA LEU A 247 2.78 -6.80 -7.39
C LEU A 247 3.39 -6.53 -8.78
N PRO A 248 4.60 -5.96 -8.91
CA PRO A 248 5.23 -5.78 -10.23
C PRO A 248 5.47 -7.10 -10.99
N ARG A 249 5.61 -8.22 -10.27
CA ARG A 249 5.89 -9.55 -10.85
C ARG A 249 4.61 -10.34 -11.13
N TYR A 250 3.64 -10.26 -10.22
CA TYR A 250 2.44 -11.12 -10.24
C TYR A 250 1.14 -10.43 -10.65
N ALA A 251 1.16 -9.11 -10.81
CA ALA A 251 0.06 -8.33 -11.35
C ALA A 251 0.54 -7.27 -12.37
N PRO A 252 1.38 -7.63 -13.37
CA PRO A 252 1.87 -6.66 -14.35
C PRO A 252 0.75 -6.06 -15.21
N ASP A 253 -0.34 -6.82 -15.42
CA ASP A 253 -1.54 -6.41 -16.12
C ASP A 253 -2.27 -5.24 -15.45
N ALA A 254 -2.13 -5.09 -14.13
CA ALA A 254 -2.73 -3.99 -13.38
C ALA A 254 -2.20 -2.62 -13.83
N ALA A 255 -0.96 -2.54 -14.34
CA ALA A 255 -0.37 -1.30 -14.83
C ALA A 255 -0.70 -1.01 -16.32
N ALA A 256 -1.30 -1.97 -17.05
CA ALA A 256 -1.41 -1.91 -18.50
C ALA A 256 -2.20 -0.68 -19.00
N GLU A 257 -3.27 -0.29 -18.30
CA GLU A 257 -4.08 0.89 -18.69
C GLU A 257 -3.29 2.20 -18.52
N LEU A 258 -2.47 2.32 -17.48
CA LEU A 258 -1.59 3.48 -17.32
C LEU A 258 -0.52 3.48 -18.39
N GLU A 259 0.10 2.33 -18.64
CA GLU A 259 1.15 2.17 -19.63
C GLU A 259 0.69 2.48 -21.06
N ALA A 260 -0.55 2.16 -21.40
CA ALA A 260 -1.14 2.54 -22.67
C ALA A 260 -1.32 4.06 -22.81
N ARG A 261 -1.69 4.75 -21.72
CA ARG A 261 -1.84 6.21 -21.68
C ARG A 261 -0.51 6.95 -21.60
N VAL A 262 0.48 6.33 -20.96
CA VAL A 262 1.78 6.92 -20.64
C VAL A 262 2.90 5.94 -21.01
N PRO A 263 3.20 5.75 -22.32
CA PRO A 263 4.13 4.72 -22.77
C PRO A 263 5.57 4.89 -22.25
N TRP A 264 5.96 6.08 -21.81
CA TRP A 264 7.27 6.33 -21.22
C TRP A 264 7.42 5.74 -19.80
N LEU A 265 6.32 5.43 -19.11
CA LEU A 265 6.29 4.74 -17.81
C LEU A 265 6.23 3.21 -17.93
N THR A 266 6.59 2.65 -19.09
CA THR A 266 6.53 1.21 -19.32
C THR A 266 7.76 0.46 -18.79
N GLY A 267 7.51 -0.67 -18.12
CA GLY A 267 8.55 -1.66 -17.80
C GLY A 267 9.80 -1.06 -17.13
N ARG A 268 10.97 -1.25 -17.77
CA ARG A 268 12.28 -0.83 -17.22
C ARG A 268 12.41 0.69 -17.02
N ARG A 269 11.66 1.50 -17.78
CA ARG A 269 11.73 2.97 -17.68
C ARG A 269 11.11 3.48 -16.38
N ALA A 270 9.99 2.91 -15.96
CA ALA A 270 9.42 3.22 -14.63
C ALA A 270 10.36 2.82 -13.50
N TRP A 271 11.06 1.68 -13.62
CA TRP A 271 12.10 1.29 -12.66
C TRP A 271 13.27 2.27 -12.65
N ALA A 272 13.77 2.67 -13.83
CA ALA A 272 14.84 3.66 -13.93
C ALA A 272 14.45 5.01 -13.32
N LEU A 273 13.20 5.46 -13.54
CA LEU A 273 12.65 6.65 -12.89
C LEU A 273 12.61 6.50 -11.36
N GLY A 274 12.08 5.38 -10.86
CA GLY A 274 11.99 5.11 -9.43
C GLY A 274 13.36 5.04 -8.75
N ILE A 275 14.33 4.37 -9.38
CA ILE A 275 15.71 4.28 -8.91
C ILE A 275 16.39 5.65 -8.97
N GLY A 276 16.23 6.38 -10.08
CA GLY A 276 16.76 7.74 -10.24
C GLY A 276 16.27 8.68 -9.16
N ALA A 277 14.96 8.70 -8.93
CA ALA A 277 14.35 9.52 -7.90
C ALA A 277 14.74 9.05 -6.47
N ALA A 278 14.90 7.74 -6.26
CA ALA A 278 15.43 7.20 -4.99
C ALA A 278 16.88 7.64 -4.74
N MET A 279 17.73 7.68 -5.76
CA MET A 279 19.10 8.19 -5.63
C MET A 279 19.12 9.67 -5.29
N VAL A 280 18.30 10.50 -5.95
CA VAL A 280 18.20 11.94 -5.65
C VAL A 280 17.73 12.15 -4.21
N LEU A 281 16.68 11.43 -3.77
CA LEU A 281 16.25 11.50 -2.38
C LEU A 281 17.31 10.96 -1.42
N GLY A 282 18.00 9.88 -1.78
CA GLY A 282 19.08 9.32 -0.98
C GLY A 282 20.20 10.32 -0.74
N LEU A 283 20.58 11.11 -1.77
CA LEU A 283 21.53 12.21 -1.64
C LEU A 283 21.01 13.31 -0.71
N LEU A 284 19.72 13.65 -0.81
CA LEU A 284 19.11 14.63 0.08
C LEU A 284 19.07 14.14 1.54
N LEU A 285 18.67 12.89 1.77
CA LEU A 285 18.68 12.25 3.09
C LEU A 285 20.09 12.12 3.66
N TRP A 286 21.08 11.93 2.79
CA TRP A 286 22.48 11.91 3.17
C TRP A 286 23.00 13.28 3.61
N ALA A 287 22.62 14.34 2.91
CA ALA A 287 23.02 15.70 3.22
C ALA A 287 22.30 16.26 4.46
N ASP A 288 20.99 16.06 4.54
CA ASP A 288 20.15 16.42 5.68
C ASP A 288 18.99 15.42 5.80
N TYR A 289 19.11 14.50 6.75
CA TYR A 289 18.11 13.46 6.96
C TYR A 289 16.74 14.05 7.35
N ALA A 290 16.70 15.09 8.17
CA ALA A 290 15.45 15.66 8.66
C ALA A 290 14.68 16.38 7.53
N GLN A 291 15.39 17.19 6.74
CA GLN A 291 14.81 17.86 5.59
C GLN A 291 14.43 16.86 4.50
N GLY A 292 15.30 15.91 4.18
CA GLY A 292 15.04 14.86 3.21
C GLY A 292 13.82 14.01 3.59
N ARG A 293 13.68 13.66 4.87
CA ARG A 293 12.51 12.94 5.39
C ARG A 293 11.24 13.78 5.26
N THR A 294 11.31 15.07 5.57
CA THR A 294 10.15 15.98 5.47
C THR A 294 9.66 16.07 4.02
N ILE A 295 10.58 16.28 3.07
CA ILE A 295 10.26 16.34 1.63
C ILE A 295 9.69 15.00 1.15
N TYR A 296 10.34 13.89 1.54
CA TYR A 296 9.84 12.56 1.22
C TYR A 296 8.41 12.36 1.75
N GLN A 297 8.16 12.63 3.03
CA GLN A 297 6.85 12.43 3.64
C GLN A 297 5.79 13.33 3.01
N ALA A 298 6.14 14.55 2.63
CA ALA A 298 5.26 15.44 1.87
C ALA A 298 4.85 14.79 0.55
N LEU A 299 5.81 14.37 -0.28
CA LEU A 299 5.54 13.75 -1.58
C LEU A 299 4.85 12.38 -1.46
N ALA A 300 5.19 11.60 -0.44
CA ALA A 300 4.56 10.33 -0.11
C ALA A 300 3.05 10.47 0.18
N SER A 301 2.57 11.67 0.55
CA SER A 301 1.15 11.92 0.75
C SER A 301 0.31 11.63 -0.50
N TYR A 302 0.88 11.78 -1.71
CA TYR A 302 0.16 11.48 -2.94
C TYR A 302 -0.26 10.02 -3.04
N HIS A 303 0.62 9.06 -2.74
CA HIS A 303 0.22 7.65 -2.81
C HIS A 303 -0.67 7.30 -1.61
N ALA A 304 -0.22 7.62 -0.39
CA ALA A 304 -0.90 7.21 0.84
C ALA A 304 -2.37 7.67 0.90
N TYR A 305 -2.68 8.89 0.43
CA TYR A 305 -4.04 9.40 0.44
C TYR A 305 -4.87 9.04 -0.81
N LEU A 306 -4.25 8.75 -1.95
CA LEU A 306 -4.99 8.28 -3.13
C LEU A 306 -5.43 6.81 -2.98
N GLU A 307 -4.76 6.03 -2.15
CA GLU A 307 -5.17 4.66 -1.85
C GLU A 307 -6.51 4.59 -1.10
N PHE A 308 -6.79 5.50 -0.16
CA PHE A 308 -7.98 5.38 0.67
C PHE A 308 -9.31 5.44 -0.12
N PRO A 309 -9.52 6.37 -1.07
CA PRO A 309 -10.70 6.35 -1.94
C PRO A 309 -10.83 5.04 -2.73
N VAL A 310 -9.71 4.47 -3.18
CA VAL A 310 -9.69 3.17 -3.88
C VAL A 310 -10.11 2.03 -2.95
N LEU A 311 -9.62 2.01 -1.71
CA LEU A 311 -10.03 1.04 -0.70
C LEU A 311 -11.53 1.15 -0.40
N LEU A 312 -12.05 2.37 -0.24
CA LEU A 312 -13.47 2.60 -0.02
C LEU A 312 -14.30 2.13 -1.22
N ALA A 313 -13.84 2.38 -2.45
CA ALA A 313 -14.47 1.86 -3.66
C ALA A 313 -14.51 0.33 -3.67
N LEU A 314 -13.42 -0.33 -3.29
CA LEU A 314 -13.36 -1.80 -3.17
C LEU A 314 -14.31 -2.34 -2.08
N LEU A 315 -14.40 -1.67 -0.93
CA LEU A 315 -15.24 -2.07 0.20
C LEU A 315 -16.73 -1.93 -0.09
N PHE A 316 -17.13 -0.82 -0.71
CA PHE A 316 -18.53 -0.57 -1.07
C PHE A 316 -18.94 -1.20 -2.42
N GLY A 317 -18.01 -1.93 -3.06
CA GLY A 317 -18.31 -2.72 -4.26
C GLY A 317 -18.50 -1.88 -5.52
N ALA A 318 -17.95 -0.67 -5.58
CA ALA A 318 -17.81 0.06 -6.82
C ALA A 318 -16.93 -0.79 -7.75
N ARG A 319 -17.57 -1.48 -8.70
CA ARG A 319 -16.90 -2.45 -9.59
C ARG A 319 -15.76 -1.72 -10.30
N SER A 320 -14.52 -2.13 -10.04
CA SER A 320 -13.39 -1.75 -10.88
C SER A 320 -13.69 -2.20 -12.31
N ALA A 321 -13.90 -1.24 -13.20
CA ALA A 321 -14.05 -1.49 -14.63
C ALA A 321 -12.70 -1.93 -15.20
N GLY A 322 -12.33 -3.17 -14.94
CA GLY A 322 -11.16 -3.84 -15.48
C GLY A 322 -11.57 -5.25 -15.82
N THR A 323 -12.30 -5.35 -16.93
CA THR A 323 -12.33 -6.45 -17.89
C THR A 323 -12.23 -7.87 -17.33
N ALA A 324 -13.34 -8.59 -17.39
CA ALA A 324 -13.35 -10.03 -17.57
C ALA A 324 -12.62 -10.36 -18.88
N ILE A 325 -11.30 -10.52 -18.83
CA ILE A 325 -10.51 -11.15 -19.89
C ILE A 325 -10.17 -12.53 -19.37
N GLY A 326 -10.82 -13.56 -19.92
CA GLY A 326 -10.46 -14.96 -19.68
C GLY A 326 -11.56 -15.86 -19.14
N ALA A 327 -12.83 -15.66 -19.49
CA ALA A 327 -13.70 -16.83 -19.69
C ALA A 327 -13.48 -17.28 -21.13
N PRO A 328 -12.97 -18.50 -21.39
CA PRO A 328 -12.92 -19.04 -22.73
C PRO A 328 -14.37 -19.16 -23.23
N GLN A 329 -14.72 -18.37 -24.23
CA GLN A 329 -15.86 -18.67 -25.10
C GLN A 329 -15.51 -19.94 -25.89
N GLY A 330 -15.76 -21.10 -25.30
CA GLY A 330 -15.97 -22.34 -26.05
C GLY A 330 -17.43 -22.72 -25.86
N ALA A 331 -18.24 -23.06 -26.84
CA ALA A 331 -18.13 -23.14 -28.29
C ALA A 331 -19.57 -22.92 -28.84
N PRO A 332 -19.77 -22.53 -30.10
CA PRO A 332 -21.12 -22.56 -30.68
C PRO A 332 -21.61 -24.00 -30.68
N GLY A 333 -22.59 -24.28 -29.82
CA GLY A 333 -23.30 -25.54 -29.81
C GLY A 333 -23.92 -25.76 -31.18
N THR A 334 -23.42 -26.79 -31.87
CA THR A 334 -24.04 -27.41 -33.04
C THR A 334 -25.52 -27.65 -32.76
N ALA A 335 -26.37 -26.85 -33.38
CA ALA A 335 -27.78 -27.13 -33.56
C ALA A 335 -27.92 -28.38 -34.43
N LEU A 336 -27.98 -29.55 -33.80
CA LEU A 336 -28.45 -30.77 -34.44
C LEU A 336 -29.97 -30.71 -34.47
N ALA A 337 -30.48 -30.40 -35.66
CA ALA A 337 -31.87 -30.52 -36.05
C ALA A 337 -32.38 -31.94 -35.74
N ARG A 338 -33.33 -32.06 -34.81
CA ARG A 338 -34.19 -33.25 -34.76
C ARG A 338 -35.24 -33.10 -35.86
N GLY A 339 -35.00 -33.83 -36.93
CA GLY A 339 -36.01 -34.12 -37.94
C GLY A 339 -37.20 -34.84 -37.32
N VAL A 340 -38.37 -34.37 -37.73
CA VAL A 340 -39.68 -34.98 -37.58
C VAL A 340 -39.64 -36.39 -38.20
N GLN A 341 -39.97 -37.41 -37.41
CA GLN A 341 -40.45 -38.69 -37.94
C GLN A 341 -41.95 -38.76 -37.66
N GLY A 342 -42.73 -38.70 -38.74
CA GLY A 342 -44.08 -39.23 -38.78
C GLY A 342 -44.08 -40.50 -39.62
N ALA A 343 -44.52 -41.59 -39.01
CA ALA A 343 -45.21 -42.74 -39.58
C ALA A 343 -45.73 -43.58 -38.41
#